data_AF-A0A4V3CHV2-F1
#
_entry.id   AF-A0A4V3CHV2-F1
#
_cell.length_a   1.000
_cell.length_b   1.000
_cell.length_c   1.000
_cell.angle_alpha   90.00
_cell.angle_beta   90.00
_cell.angle_gamma   90.00
#
_symmetry.space_group_name_H-M   'P 1'
#
loop_
_entity.id
_entity.type
_entity.pdbx_description
1 polymer ?
#
loop_
_entity_poly.entity_id
_entity_poly.type
_entity_poly.pdbx_seq_one_letter_code
_entity_poly.pdbx_strand_id
1 'polypeptide(L)'
;MNIAFSLDQIQEVANQILDSNPKKIILFNGEMGVGKTTLIKQLCKSLGVQDATSSPTFSLVNEYYTSNNQIVYHFDFYRLNKETEALDMGVDDYLYSGNWCFIEWSEKIANLLPEEYSTVTIELLTDGKRSLELV
;
A
#
# COMPACT_ATOMS: atom_id res chain seq x y z
N MET A 1 10.74 8.42 8.97
CA MET A 1 11.13 7.25 9.80
C MET A 1 11.98 6.32 8.96
N ASN A 2 13.07 5.75 9.47
CA ASN A 2 13.99 4.88 8.72
C ASN A 2 14.28 3.59 9.49
N ILE A 3 14.16 2.44 8.82
CA ILE A 3 14.33 1.11 9.43
C ILE A 3 15.08 0.20 8.46
N ALA A 4 15.93 -0.69 8.98
CA ALA A 4 16.42 -1.85 8.26
C ALA A 4 15.86 -3.12 8.91
N PHE A 5 15.27 -4.03 8.12
CA PHE A 5 14.54 -5.19 8.65
C PHE A 5 14.66 -6.44 7.77
N SER A 6 14.55 -7.61 8.40
CA SER A 6 14.35 -8.90 7.72
C SER A 6 12.87 -9.28 7.70
N LEU A 7 12.47 -10.23 6.83
CA LEU A 7 11.05 -10.58 6.64
C LEU A 7 10.36 -11.10 7.91
N ASP A 8 11.09 -11.73 8.83
CA ASP A 8 10.58 -12.16 10.13
C ASP A 8 10.18 -10.99 11.04
N GLN A 9 10.71 -9.79 10.79
CA GLN A 9 10.40 -8.56 11.53
C GLN A 9 9.25 -7.75 10.89
N ILE A 10 8.65 -8.23 9.79
CA ILE A 10 7.69 -7.44 9.01
C ILE A 10 6.44 -7.04 9.80
N GLN A 11 6.03 -7.85 10.78
CA GLN A 11 4.90 -7.52 11.65
C GLN A 11 5.22 -6.32 12.54
N GLU A 12 6.44 -6.28 13.11
CA GLU A 12 6.88 -5.15 13.92
C GLU A 12 6.97 -3.88 13.08
N VAL A 13 7.55 -3.97 11.88
CA VAL A 13 7.64 -2.85 10.94
C VAL A 13 6.26 -2.31 10.56
N ALA A 14 5.30 -3.18 10.25
CA ALA A 14 3.94 -2.77 9.94
C ALA A 14 3.28 -2.01 11.11
N ASN A 15 3.46 -2.50 12.35
CA ASN A 15 2.95 -1.81 13.53
C ASN A 15 3.63 -0.45 13.72
N GLN A 16 4.95 -0.37 13.59
CA GLN A 16 5.67 0.89 13.72
C GLN A 16 5.25 1.93 12.66
N ILE A 17 4.95 1.49 11.42
CA ILE A 17 4.37 2.37 10.39
C ILE A 17 3.02 2.90 10.86
N LEU A 18 2.10 2.05 11.33
CA LEU A 18 0.79 2.50 11.80
C LEU A 18 0.89 3.42 13.03
N ASP A 19 1.78 3.11 13.97
CA ASP A 19 2.03 3.89 15.18
C ASP A 19 2.61 5.28 14.88
N SER A 20 3.27 5.45 13.72
CA SER A 20 3.73 6.77 13.26
C SER A 20 2.60 7.70 12.80
N ASN A 21 1.35 7.22 12.82
CA ASN A 21 0.14 7.92 12.40
C ASN A 21 0.25 8.55 11.00
N PRO A 22 0.56 7.74 9.96
CA PRO A 22 0.70 8.22 8.59
C PRO A 22 -0.65 8.66 8.05
N LYS A 23 -0.62 9.37 6.92
CA LYS A 23 -1.84 9.63 6.15
C LYS A 23 -2.44 8.30 5.69
N LYS A 24 -3.76 8.27 5.56
CA LYS A 24 -4.47 7.03 5.17
C LYS A 24 -4.17 6.58 3.74
N ILE A 25 -3.71 7.49 2.91
CA ILE A 25 -3.22 7.21 1.57
C ILE A 25 -1.71 7.04 1.68
N ILE A 26 -1.23 5.82 1.44
CA ILE A 26 0.18 5.47 1.51
C ILE A 26 0.63 4.96 0.15
N LEU A 27 1.65 5.61 -0.40
CA LEU A 27 2.30 5.22 -1.65
C LEU A 27 3.45 4.27 -1.32
N PHE A 28 3.52 3.13 -2.00
CA PHE A 28 4.56 2.13 -1.82
C PHE A 28 5.50 2.13 -3.03
N ASN A 29 6.70 2.64 -2.81
CA ASN A 29 7.76 2.73 -3.79
C ASN A 29 8.82 1.65 -3.56
N GLY A 30 9.46 1.23 -4.65
CA GLY A 30 10.53 0.23 -4.64
C GLY A 30 10.45 -0.70 -5.84
N GLU A 31 11.52 -1.41 -6.13
CA GLU A 31 11.61 -2.26 -7.32
C GLU A 31 10.63 -3.46 -7.28
N MET A 32 10.48 -4.14 -8.42
CA MET A 32 9.71 -5.38 -8.46
C MET A 32 10.39 -6.44 -7.56
N GLY A 33 9.60 -7.10 -6.71
CA GLY A 33 10.11 -8.16 -5.84
C GLY A 33 10.73 -7.71 -4.51
N VAL A 34 10.84 -6.41 -4.24
CA VAL A 34 11.36 -5.91 -2.94
C VAL A 34 10.42 -6.19 -1.76
N GLY A 35 9.16 -6.57 -2.02
CA GLY A 35 8.21 -7.00 -0.99
C GLY A 35 7.15 -5.97 -0.58
N LYS A 36 6.87 -4.97 -1.43
CA LYS A 36 5.78 -4.00 -1.26
C LYS A 36 4.44 -4.66 -0.91
N THR A 37 3.94 -5.55 -1.77
CA THR A 37 2.71 -6.31 -1.52
C THR A 37 2.76 -7.13 -0.23
N THR A 38 3.92 -7.68 0.15
CA THR A 38 4.08 -8.43 1.40
C THR A 38 3.88 -7.53 2.62
N LEU A 39 4.45 -6.32 2.59
CA LEU A 39 4.27 -5.33 3.65
C LEU A 39 2.82 -4.83 3.71
N ILE A 40 2.19 -4.54 2.57
CA ILE A 40 0.78 -4.14 2.49
C ILE A 40 -0.13 -5.18 3.12
N LYS A 41 0.06 -6.47 2.79
CA LYS A 41 -0.70 -7.56 3.40
C LYS A 41 -0.50 -7.63 4.91
N GLN A 42 0.69 -7.33 5.40
CA GLN A 42 0.95 -7.27 6.83
C GLN A 42 0.28 -6.07 7.50
N LEU A 43 0.26 -4.89 6.86
CA LEU A 43 -0.48 -3.71 7.34
C LEU A 43 -1.98 -4.00 7.42
N CYS A 44 -2.57 -4.64 6.41
CA CYS A 44 -3.97 -5.07 6.43
C CYS A 44 -4.25 -5.97 7.65
N LYS A 45 -3.37 -6.94 7.93
CA LYS A 45 -3.49 -7.81 9.12
C LYS A 45 -3.40 -7.00 10.42
N SER A 46 -2.44 -6.08 10.53
CA SER A 46 -2.29 -5.21 11.70
C SER A 46 -3.49 -4.28 11.90
N LEU A 47 -4.17 -3.89 10.82
CA LEU A 47 -5.44 -3.14 10.85
C LEU A 47 -6.67 -4.01 11.18
N GLY A 48 -6.51 -5.33 11.38
CA GLY A 48 -7.58 -6.22 11.78
C GLY A 48 -8.43 -6.77 10.64
N VAL A 49 -7.88 -6.84 9.41
CA VAL A 49 -8.47 -7.58 8.29
C VAL A 49 -8.52 -9.07 8.63
N GLN A 50 -9.73 -9.65 8.61
CA GLN A 50 -10.00 -11.02 9.07
C GLN A 50 -9.76 -12.09 8.00
N ASP A 51 -9.93 -11.75 6.72
CA ASP A 51 -9.76 -12.67 5.61
C ASP A 51 -9.02 -12.04 4.44
N ALA A 52 -8.23 -12.87 3.76
CA ALA A 52 -7.71 -12.54 2.44
C ALA A 52 -8.87 -12.65 1.45
N THR A 53 -9.73 -11.62 1.40
CA THR A 53 -10.72 -11.48 0.33
C THR A 53 -9.97 -11.63 -0.99
N SER A 54 -10.41 -12.65 -1.73
CA SER A 54 -9.82 -13.17 -2.96
C SER A 54 -9.20 -12.05 -3.78
N SER A 55 -7.86 -12.03 -3.87
CA SER A 55 -7.16 -11.18 -4.82
C SER A 55 -7.76 -11.47 -6.19
N PRO A 56 -8.47 -10.53 -6.83
CA PRO A 56 -8.89 -10.74 -8.19
C PRO A 56 -7.60 -10.63 -8.99
N THR A 57 -7.20 -11.71 -9.64
CA THR A 57 -5.93 -11.85 -10.37
C THR A 57 -5.76 -10.84 -11.52
N PHE A 58 -6.73 -9.95 -11.71
CA PHE A 58 -6.88 -8.99 -12.79
C PHE A 58 -7.47 -7.63 -12.36
N SER A 59 -7.85 -7.39 -11.10
CA SER A 59 -8.37 -6.08 -10.69
C SER A 59 -7.22 -5.15 -10.31
N LEU A 60 -7.35 -3.88 -10.71
CA LEU A 60 -6.43 -2.81 -10.32
C LEU A 60 -6.54 -2.44 -8.83
N VAL A 61 -7.60 -2.89 -8.16
CA VAL A 61 -7.88 -2.67 -6.74
C VAL A 61 -8.31 -3.97 -6.05
N ASN A 62 -7.82 -4.19 -4.84
CA ASN A 62 -8.30 -5.20 -3.90
C ASN A 62 -8.96 -4.49 -2.71
N GLU A 63 -10.11 -5.00 -2.26
CA GLU A 63 -10.80 -4.49 -1.08
C GLU A 63 -10.68 -5.49 0.07
N TYR A 64 -10.21 -5.01 1.22
CA TYR A 64 -10.13 -5.80 2.43
C TYR A 64 -11.02 -5.21 3.51
N TYR A 65 -11.74 -6.08 4.21
CA TYR A 65 -12.67 -5.68 5.26
C TYR A 65 -12.09 -6.07 6.62
N THR A 66 -12.03 -5.09 7.51
CA THR A 66 -11.65 -5.29 8.91
C THR A 66 -12.85 -5.77 9.73
N SER A 67 -12.57 -6.31 10.93
CA SER A 67 -13.63 -6.78 11.85
C SER A 67 -14.65 -5.71 12.29
N ASN A 68 -14.35 -4.41 12.11
CA ASN A 68 -15.25 -3.30 12.44
C ASN A 68 -15.88 -2.64 11.21
N ASN A 69 -15.87 -3.33 10.05
CA ASN A 69 -16.36 -2.85 8.75
C ASN A 69 -15.60 -1.66 8.15
N GLN A 70 -14.43 -1.27 8.67
CA GLN A 70 -13.54 -0.38 7.94
C GLN A 70 -12.93 -1.10 6.73
N ILE A 71 -12.84 -0.40 5.60
CA ILE A 71 -12.29 -0.92 4.35
C ILE A 71 -10.83 -0.47 4.19
N VAL A 72 -10.01 -1.35 3.62
CA VAL A 72 -8.67 -1.06 3.13
C VAL A 72 -8.61 -1.37 1.64
N TYR A 73 -8.29 -0.36 0.83
CA TYR A 73 -8.07 -0.50 -0.60
C TYR A 73 -6.58 -0.73 -0.88
N HIS A 74 -6.27 -1.72 -1.68
CA HIS A 74 -4.91 -1.97 -2.18
C HIS A 74 -4.91 -1.90 -3.69
N PHE A 75 -4.29 -0.84 -4.22
CA PHE A 75 -4.11 -0.61 -5.64
C PHE A 75 -2.76 -1.13 -6.12
N ASP A 76 -2.75 -1.78 -7.28
CA ASP A 76 -1.54 -2.12 -8.01
C ASP A 76 -1.68 -1.62 -9.45
N PHE A 77 -1.08 -0.46 -9.74
CA PHE A 77 -1.14 0.17 -11.05
C PHE A 77 -0.03 -0.27 -12.01
N TYR A 78 0.73 -1.33 -11.70
CA TYR A 78 1.83 -1.80 -12.55
C TYR A 78 1.42 -1.99 -14.01
N ARG A 79 0.21 -2.52 -14.23
CA ARG A 79 -0.34 -2.84 -15.55
C ARG A 79 -1.14 -1.69 -16.19
N LEU A 80 -1.27 -0.56 -15.50
CA LEU A 80 -1.98 0.59 -16.03
C LEU A 80 -1.18 1.19 -17.20
N ASN A 81 -1.82 1.28 -18.37
CA ASN A 81 -1.18 1.86 -19.56
C ASN A 81 -1.40 3.37 -19.63
N LYS A 82 -2.59 3.85 -19.23
CA LYS A 82 -2.98 5.25 -19.24
C LYS A 82 -3.65 5.62 -17.93
N GLU A 83 -3.31 6.80 -17.42
CA GLU A 83 -3.94 7.39 -16.24
C GLU A 83 -5.48 7.50 -16.37
N THR A 84 -6.00 7.70 -17.58
CA THR A 84 -7.45 7.76 -17.84
C THR A 84 -8.18 6.46 -17.49
N GLU A 85 -7.53 5.30 -17.55
CA GLU A 85 -8.13 4.02 -17.14
C GLU A 85 -8.43 4.01 -15.63
N ALA A 86 -7.63 4.73 -14.82
CA ALA A 86 -7.89 4.93 -13.39
C ALA A 86 -9.02 5.95 -13.15
N LEU A 87 -9.15 6.97 -14.00
CA LEU A 87 -10.31 7.87 -13.96
C LEU A 87 -11.61 7.14 -14.30
N ASP A 88 -11.61 6.33 -15.36
CA ASP A 88 -12.79 5.61 -15.85
C ASP A 88 -13.32 4.59 -14.83
N MET A 89 -12.46 4.05 -13.96
CA MET A 89 -12.87 3.18 -12.86
C MET A 89 -13.40 3.94 -11.62
N GLY A 90 -13.34 5.27 -11.63
CA GLY A 90 -13.71 6.11 -10.48
C GLY A 90 -12.69 6.06 -9.34
N VAL A 91 -11.38 6.08 -9.61
CA VAL A 91 -10.33 6.05 -8.57
C VAL A 91 -10.52 7.12 -7.49
N ASP A 92 -11.07 8.28 -7.87
CA ASP A 92 -11.36 9.40 -6.96
C ASP A 92 -12.30 8.99 -5.82
N ASP A 93 -13.34 8.19 -6.10
CA ASP A 93 -14.29 7.74 -5.08
C ASP A 93 -13.58 6.95 -3.96
N TYR A 94 -12.52 6.21 -4.30
CA TYR A 94 -11.71 5.47 -3.34
C TYR A 94 -10.76 6.40 -2.58
N LEU A 95 -10.03 7.26 -3.28
CA LEU A 95 -9.05 8.18 -2.69
C LEU A 95 -9.72 9.14 -1.70
N TYR A 96 -10.92 9.61 -2.00
CA TYR A 96 -11.67 10.54 -1.14
C TYR A 96 -12.64 9.84 -0.17
N SER A 97 -12.67 8.51 -0.11
CA SER A 97 -13.56 7.75 0.79
C SER A 97 -13.23 7.91 2.29
N GLY A 98 -12.02 8.35 2.62
CA GLY A 98 -11.52 8.40 4.01
C GLY A 98 -11.09 7.04 4.57
N ASN A 99 -11.09 5.98 3.75
CA ASN A 99 -10.54 4.66 4.05
C ASN A 99 -9.02 4.62 3.86
N TRP A 100 -8.39 3.50 4.23
CA TRP A 100 -6.98 3.29 3.93
C TRP A 100 -6.82 2.96 2.45
N CYS A 101 -5.89 3.63 1.77
CA CYS A 101 -5.52 3.37 0.38
C CYS A 101 -4.02 3.10 0.32
N PHE A 102 -3.67 1.86 0.01
CA PHE A 102 -2.30 1.40 -0.17
C PHE A 102 -2.03 1.24 -1.66
N ILE A 103 -1.13 2.06 -2.20
CA ILE A 103 -0.98 2.22 -3.65
C ILE A 103 0.42 1.80 -4.07
N GLU A 104 0.54 0.76 -4.89
CA GLU A 104 1.76 0.41 -5.60
C GLU A 104 1.76 1.06 -7.00
N TRP A 105 2.95 1.48 -7.47
CA TRP A 105 3.15 2.08 -8.80
C TRP A 105 2.35 3.38 -9.01
N SER A 106 2.28 4.22 -7.99
CA SER A 106 1.51 5.46 -7.97
C SER A 106 1.93 6.49 -9.03
N GLU A 107 3.15 6.39 -9.56
CA GLU A 107 3.62 7.23 -10.66
C GLU A 107 2.78 7.10 -11.95
N LYS A 108 2.02 6.01 -12.07
CA LYS A 108 1.08 5.78 -13.17
C LYS A 108 -0.17 6.65 -13.11
N ILE A 109 -0.46 7.21 -11.94
CA ILE A 109 -1.63 8.06 -11.65
C ILE A 109 -1.23 9.36 -10.95
N ALA A 110 -0.02 9.86 -11.20
CA ALA A 110 0.57 10.97 -10.44
C ALA A 110 -0.31 12.24 -10.41
N ASN A 111 -1.11 12.50 -11.46
CA ASN A 111 -1.98 13.68 -11.51
C ASN A 111 -3.33 13.47 -10.79
N LEU A 112 -3.64 12.23 -10.40
CA LEU A 112 -4.87 11.87 -9.68
C LEU A 112 -4.64 11.74 -8.17
N LEU A 113 -3.38 11.71 -7.73
CA LEU A 113 -3.06 11.63 -6.31
C LEU A 113 -3.51 12.91 -5.60
N PRO A 114 -4.09 12.79 -4.39
CA PRO A 114 -4.44 13.96 -3.59
C PRO A 114 -3.20 14.64 -3.03
N GLU A 115 -3.37 15.85 -2.47
CA GLU A 115 -2.25 16.62 -1.92
C GLU A 115 -1.65 16.00 -0.64
N GLU A 116 -2.45 15.24 0.12
CA GLU A 116 -2.02 14.62 1.37
C GLU A 116 -1.88 13.10 1.25
N TYR A 117 -0.64 12.62 1.32
CA TYR A 117 -0.31 11.20 1.40
C TYR A 117 0.97 11.00 2.21
N SER A 118 1.22 9.75 2.62
CA SER A 118 2.50 9.30 3.14
C SER A 118 3.19 8.42 2.10
N THR A 119 4.52 8.38 2.12
CA THR A 119 5.29 7.57 1.18
C THR A 119 6.16 6.57 1.93
N VAL A 120 6.04 5.29 1.57
CA VAL A 120 6.90 4.20 2.02
C VAL A 120 7.79 3.77 0.86
N THR A 121 9.10 3.97 0.99
CA THR A 121 10.09 3.48 0.02
C THR A 121 10.80 2.26 0.59
N ILE A 122 10.84 1.17 -0.19
CA ILE A 122 11.47 -0.09 0.20
C ILE A 122 12.58 -0.43 -0.80
N GLU A 123 13.78 -0.71 -0.29
CA GLU A 123 14.90 -1.17 -1.10
C GLU A 123 15.48 -2.47 -0.54
N LEU A 124 16.01 -3.31 -1.43
CA LEU A 124 16.68 -4.54 -1.03
C LEU A 124 18.15 -4.25 -0.73
N LEU A 125 18.62 -4.65 0.45
CA LEU A 125 20.00 -4.51 0.87
C LEU A 125 20.82 -5.72 0.44
N THR A 126 22.14 -5.55 0.33
CA THR A 126 23.07 -6.59 -0.13
C THR A 126 23.14 -7.81 0.80
N ASP A 127 22.76 -7.66 2.07
CA ASP A 127 22.68 -8.73 3.06
C ASP A 127 21.34 -9.47 3.07
N GLY A 128 20.44 -9.16 2.12
CA GLY A 128 19.10 -9.76 2.00
C GLY A 128 18.04 -9.11 2.89
N LYS A 129 18.39 -8.13 3.72
CA LYS A 129 17.43 -7.29 4.45
C LYS A 129 16.81 -6.25 3.51
N ARG A 130 15.88 -5.47 4.06
CA ARG A 130 15.26 -4.32 3.40
C ARG A 130 15.54 -3.07 4.19
N SER A 131 15.82 -1.97 3.52
CA SER A 131 15.65 -0.63 4.10
C SER A 131 14.22 -0.17 3.81
N LEU A 132 13.64 0.53 4.78
CA LEU A 132 12.36 1.21 4.65
C LEU A 132 12.51 2.64 5.11
N GLU A 133 12.10 3.57 4.25
CA GLU A 133 11.92 4.97 4.57
C GLU A 133 10.44 5.31 4.51
N LEU A 134 9.93 5.97 5.56
CA LEU A 134 8.58 6.54 5.61
C LEU A 134 8.68 8.07 5.74
N VAL A 135 8.03 8.78 4.82
CA VAL A 135 7.93 10.25 4.76
C VAL A 135 6.47 10.69 4.85
#